data_AF-A0AAD8LT42-F1
#
_entry.id   AF-A0AAD8LT42-F1
#
_cell.length_a   1.000
_cell.length_b   1.000
_cell.length_c   1.000
_cell.angle_alpha   90.00
_cell.angle_beta   90.00
_cell.angle_gamma   90.00
#
_symmetry.space_group_name_H-M   'P 1'
#
loop_
_entity.id
_entity.type
_entity.pdbx_description
1 polymer ?
#
loop_
_entity_poly.entity_id
_entity_poly.type
_entity_poly.pdbx_seq_one_letter_code
_entity_poly.pdbx_strand_id
1 'polypeptide(L)'
;MAKAVRTPTLFTYANGVTTIRVILFVYGLQFTTSDVKRFLAFYTAAYCLDGVDGFVSRFLNESSVIGAAYDQLVDRMCTNFLCYLNALRYPDQLKVFYLVMALDICGHWIHNYACALHQETNHKKMGNVNFLLKIYYESRVLMTLCIIMYEGFFGALYARTFVKPKDPMFLQLTNLLYVTAPLCFYKILTNVLQGILGVSRVLEYDRKVKY
;
A
#
# COMPACT_ATOMS: atom_id res chain seq x y z
N MET A 1 -20.58 12.63 -26.44
CA MET A 1 -19.23 12.65 -27.03
C MET A 1 -18.42 11.53 -26.41
N ALA A 2 -17.95 10.55 -27.19
CA ALA A 2 -17.00 9.57 -26.69
C ALA A 2 -15.70 10.31 -26.33
N LYS A 3 -15.24 10.19 -25.08
CA LYS A 3 -13.94 10.75 -24.67
C LYS A 3 -12.86 10.09 -25.52
N ALA A 4 -12.01 10.89 -26.17
CA ALA A 4 -10.89 10.38 -26.95
C ALA A 4 -10.00 9.50 -26.05
N VAL A 5 -9.71 8.28 -26.50
CA VAL A 5 -8.80 7.37 -25.81
C VAL A 5 -7.39 7.93 -25.95
N ARG A 6 -6.84 8.47 -24.86
CA ARG A 6 -5.48 9.01 -24.84
C ARG A 6 -4.49 7.85 -24.91
N THR A 7 -3.45 7.99 -25.73
CA THR A 7 -2.34 7.05 -25.76
C THR A 7 -1.66 7.02 -24.38
N PRO A 8 -1.43 5.84 -23.78
CA PRO A 8 -0.76 5.75 -22.49
C PRO A 8 0.67 6.29 -22.59
N THR A 9 1.02 7.24 -21.73
CA THR A 9 2.38 7.79 -21.61
C THR A 9 2.85 7.72 -20.17
N LEU A 10 4.16 7.66 -19.96
CA LEU A 10 4.75 7.76 -18.62
C LEU A 10 4.59 9.19 -18.07
N PHE A 11 4.72 10.19 -18.93
CA PHE A 11 4.61 11.60 -18.55
C PHE A 11 3.14 12.04 -18.56
N THR A 12 2.47 11.86 -17.43
CA THR A 12 1.10 12.32 -17.16
C THR A 12 1.08 13.17 -15.89
N TYR A 13 0.01 13.95 -15.67
CA TYR A 13 -0.11 14.72 -14.44
C TYR A 13 -0.23 13.79 -13.23
N ALA A 14 -0.98 12.69 -13.36
CA ALA A 14 -1.08 11.66 -12.32
C ALA A 14 0.30 11.09 -11.95
N ASN A 15 1.09 10.63 -12.93
CA ASN A 15 2.43 10.08 -12.65
C ASN A 15 3.42 11.16 -12.16
N GLY A 16 3.19 12.43 -12.50
CA GLY A 16 3.90 13.56 -11.92
C GLY A 16 3.66 13.68 -10.41
N VAL A 17 2.40 13.53 -9.96
CA VAL A 17 2.07 13.46 -8.52
C VAL A 17 2.75 12.25 -7.87
N THR A 18 2.72 11.07 -8.50
CA THR A 18 3.45 9.89 -8.00
C THR A 18 4.95 10.13 -7.89
N THR A 19 5.54 10.89 -8.81
CA THR A 19 6.96 11.27 -8.74
C THR A 19 7.25 12.24 -7.58
N ILE A 20 6.35 13.20 -7.33
CA ILE A 20 6.45 14.09 -6.15
C ILE A 20 6.40 13.26 -4.86
N ARG A 21 5.57 12.22 -4.78
CA ARG A 21 5.52 11.30 -3.63
C ARG A 21 6.89 10.66 -3.38
N VAL A 22 7.53 10.14 -4.42
CA VAL A 22 8.88 9.56 -4.35
C VAL A 22 9.89 10.59 -3.84
N ILE A 23 9.87 11.81 -4.38
CA ILE A 23 10.80 12.88 -3.97
C ILE A 23 10.61 13.24 -2.49
N LEU A 24 9.37 13.42 -2.04
CA LEU A 24 9.06 13.72 -0.64
C LEU A 24 9.53 12.60 0.30
N PHE A 25 9.26 11.35 -0.08
CA PHE A 25 9.68 10.19 0.69
C PHE A 25 11.21 10.09 0.78
N VAL A 26 11.91 10.18 -0.37
CA VAL A 26 13.39 10.13 -0.44
C VAL A 26 14.01 11.28 0.35
N TYR A 27 13.47 12.49 0.23
CA TYR A 27 13.92 13.63 1.04
C TYR A 27 13.69 13.39 2.54
N GLY A 28 12.58 12.75 2.92
CA GLY A 28 12.28 12.38 4.29
C GLY A 28 13.30 11.43 4.92
N LEU A 29 13.96 10.57 4.14
CA LEU A 29 14.86 9.51 4.63
C LEU A 29 16.00 10.02 5.50
N GLN A 30 16.50 11.24 5.23
CA GLN A 30 17.59 11.86 6.00
C GLN A 30 17.20 12.18 7.46
N PHE A 31 15.89 12.19 7.77
CA PHE A 31 15.37 12.52 9.10
C PHE A 31 14.97 11.30 9.92
N THR A 32 15.10 10.09 9.38
CA THR A 32 14.61 8.84 9.99
C THR A 32 15.03 8.68 11.45
N THR A 33 16.30 8.94 11.77
CA THR A 33 16.82 8.85 13.15
C THR A 33 16.98 10.21 13.86
N SER A 34 17.22 11.28 13.10
CA SER A 34 17.58 12.59 13.64
C SER A 34 16.36 13.44 14.05
N ASP A 35 15.28 13.38 13.27
CA ASP A 35 14.02 14.07 13.55
C ASP A 35 12.84 13.23 13.03
N VAL A 36 12.42 12.29 13.87
CA VAL A 36 11.33 11.35 13.56
C VAL A 36 10.01 12.06 13.24
N LYS A 37 9.76 13.23 13.85
CA LYS A 37 8.55 14.00 13.56
C LYS A 37 8.58 14.51 12.12
N ARG A 38 9.72 15.06 11.67
CA ARG A 38 9.90 15.48 10.27
C ARG A 38 9.82 14.30 9.31
N PHE A 39 10.48 13.17 9.62
CA PHE A 39 10.38 11.97 8.79
C PHE A 39 8.93 11.52 8.61
N LEU A 40 8.18 11.37 9.71
CA LEU A 40 6.78 10.95 9.66
C LEU A 40 5.88 11.97 8.96
N ALA A 41 6.20 13.27 9.03
CA ALA A 41 5.47 14.30 8.28
C ALA A 41 5.67 14.15 6.76
N PHE A 42 6.91 13.98 6.29
CA PHE A 42 7.19 13.73 4.87
C PHE A 42 6.60 12.41 4.39
N TYR A 43 6.73 11.36 5.21
CA TYR A 43 6.12 10.05 4.95
C TYR A 43 4.61 10.16 4.77
N THR A 44 3.92 10.79 5.74
CA THR A 44 2.47 10.95 5.72
C THR A 44 2.03 11.83 4.54
N ALA A 45 2.78 12.89 4.22
CA ALA A 45 2.50 13.73 3.05
C ALA A 45 2.60 12.92 1.74
N ALA A 46 3.61 12.08 1.59
CA ALA A 46 3.76 11.19 0.43
C ALA A 46 2.59 10.19 0.32
N TYR A 47 2.09 9.65 1.44
CA TYR A 47 0.88 8.80 1.45
C TYR A 47 -0.41 9.56 1.15
N CYS A 48 -0.58 10.78 1.66
CA CYS A 48 -1.79 11.56 1.36
C CYS A 48 -1.90 11.89 -0.14
N LEU A 49 -0.77 12.08 -0.81
CA LEU A 49 -0.72 12.35 -2.25
C LEU A 49 -1.06 11.11 -3.11
N ASP A 50 -1.04 9.90 -2.55
CA ASP A 50 -1.52 8.67 -3.20
C ASP A 50 -2.98 8.81 -3.68
N GLY A 51 -3.86 9.25 -2.76
CA GLY A 51 -5.25 9.51 -3.13
C GLY A 51 -5.42 10.59 -4.20
N VAL A 52 -4.45 11.52 -4.29
CA VAL A 52 -4.46 12.63 -5.25
C VAL A 52 -4.08 12.15 -6.65
N ASP A 53 -3.06 11.32 -6.82
CA ASP A 53 -2.70 10.83 -8.16
C ASP A 53 -3.82 9.99 -8.79
N GLY A 54 -4.48 9.14 -8.01
CA GLY A 54 -5.63 8.38 -8.45
C GLY A 54 -6.82 9.27 -8.79
N PHE A 55 -7.04 10.34 -8.02
CA PHE A 55 -8.06 11.34 -8.33
C PHE A 55 -7.77 12.06 -9.65
N VAL A 56 -6.54 12.58 -9.82
CA VAL A 56 -6.09 13.28 -11.03
C VAL A 56 -6.19 12.35 -12.25
N SER A 57 -5.76 11.10 -12.11
CA SER A 57 -5.84 10.08 -13.16
C SER A 57 -7.27 9.88 -13.66
N ARG A 58 -8.24 9.74 -12.74
CA ARG A 58 -9.65 9.56 -13.08
C ARG A 58 -10.28 10.83 -13.65
N PHE A 59 -9.93 11.99 -13.10
CA PHE A 59 -10.46 13.28 -13.53
C PHE A 59 -10.01 13.64 -14.95
N LEU A 60 -8.73 13.47 -15.24
CA LEU A 60 -8.11 13.79 -16.54
C LEU A 60 -8.20 12.64 -17.56
N ASN A 61 -8.76 11.49 -17.19
CA ASN A 61 -8.80 10.26 -18.00
C ASN A 61 -7.39 9.80 -18.44
N GLU A 62 -6.44 9.85 -17.49
CA GLU A 62 -5.04 9.40 -17.65
C GLU A 62 -4.82 8.01 -17.05
N SER A 63 -5.87 7.27 -16.71
CA SER A 63 -5.77 5.92 -16.13
C SER A 63 -5.12 4.96 -17.12
N SER A 64 -4.01 4.36 -16.69
CA SER A 64 -3.20 3.45 -17.50
C SER A 64 -2.58 2.36 -16.63
N VAL A 65 -2.22 1.23 -17.25
CA VAL A 65 -1.56 0.11 -16.54
C VAL A 65 -0.21 0.54 -15.97
N ILE A 66 0.57 1.33 -16.71
CA ILE A 66 1.87 1.83 -16.23
C ILE A 66 1.72 2.79 -15.04
N GLY A 67 0.70 3.66 -15.06
CA GLY A 67 0.43 4.56 -13.93
C GLY A 67 0.01 3.79 -12.67
N ALA A 68 -0.91 2.82 -12.82
CA ALA A 68 -1.32 1.96 -11.70
C ALA A 68 -0.16 1.11 -11.16
N ALA A 69 0.73 0.61 -12.03
CA ALA A 69 1.91 -0.13 -11.61
C ALA A 69 2.91 0.77 -10.87
N TYR A 70 3.14 1.99 -11.35
CA TYR A 70 4.06 2.95 -10.73
C TYR A 70 3.57 3.35 -9.33
N ASP A 71 2.31 3.76 -9.24
CA ASP A 71 1.62 4.07 -7.99
C ASP A 71 1.82 2.98 -6.92
N GLN A 72 1.45 1.75 -7.30
CA GLN A 72 1.53 0.63 -6.39
C GLN A 72 2.97 0.26 -5.99
N LEU A 73 3.94 0.36 -6.91
CA LEU A 73 5.34 0.11 -6.56
C LEU A 73 5.86 1.12 -5.53
N VAL A 74 5.45 2.40 -5.65
CA VAL A 74 5.81 3.46 -4.69
C VAL A 74 5.19 3.18 -3.33
N ASP A 75 3.92 2.76 -3.27
CA ASP A 75 3.30 2.36 -2.00
C ASP A 75 4.10 1.26 -1.30
N ARG A 76 4.42 0.17 -2.04
CA ARG A 76 5.12 -0.97 -1.46
C ARG A 76 6.51 -0.55 -1.00
N MET A 77 7.24 0.24 -1.78
CA MET A 77 8.54 0.78 -1.38
C MET A 77 8.46 1.56 -0.07
N CYS A 78 7.50 2.48 0.06
CA CYS A 78 7.35 3.32 1.24
C CYS A 78 6.97 2.51 2.49
N THR A 79 5.92 1.67 2.45
CA THR A 79 5.52 0.88 3.62
C THR A 79 6.62 -0.10 4.04
N ASN A 80 7.25 -0.78 3.08
CA ASN A 80 8.27 -1.78 3.40
C ASN A 80 9.50 -1.13 4.04
N PHE A 81 9.87 0.09 3.62
CA PHE A 81 10.94 0.81 4.29
C PHE A 81 10.58 1.16 5.74
N LEU A 82 9.34 1.58 6.02
CA LEU A 82 8.89 1.81 7.39
C LEU A 82 8.88 0.52 8.23
N CYS A 83 8.50 -0.61 7.63
CA CYS A 83 8.58 -1.93 8.27
C CYS A 83 10.04 -2.33 8.56
N TYR A 84 10.95 -2.08 7.62
CA TYR A 84 12.38 -2.27 7.79
C TYR A 84 12.94 -1.44 8.95
N LEU A 85 12.59 -0.15 9.03
CA LEU A 85 12.98 0.70 10.15
C LEU A 85 12.46 0.15 11.49
N ASN A 86 11.23 -0.34 11.55
CA ASN A 86 10.73 -1.01 12.74
C ASN A 86 11.52 -2.29 13.06
N ALA A 87 11.85 -3.11 12.05
CA ALA A 87 12.65 -4.32 12.24
C ALA A 87 14.03 -4.03 12.85
N LEU A 88 14.65 -2.90 12.48
CA LEU A 88 15.91 -2.44 13.11
C LEU A 88 15.74 -2.06 14.59
N ARG A 89 14.56 -1.59 14.99
CA ARG A 89 14.28 -1.17 16.38
C ARG A 89 13.77 -2.32 17.26
N TYR A 90 13.26 -3.38 16.65
CA TYR A 90 12.67 -4.55 17.30
C TYR A 90 13.32 -5.84 16.76
N PRO A 91 14.60 -6.10 17.08
CA PRO A 91 15.37 -7.20 16.49
C PRO A 91 14.81 -8.59 16.81
N ASP A 92 14.17 -8.78 17.97
CA ASP A 92 13.56 -10.07 18.34
C ASP A 92 12.36 -10.43 17.43
N GLN A 93 11.80 -9.43 16.75
CA GLN A 93 10.64 -9.53 15.88
C GLN A 93 11.02 -9.45 14.39
N LEU A 94 12.32 -9.47 14.07
CA LEU A 94 12.85 -9.37 12.70
C LEU A 94 12.13 -10.31 11.71
N LYS A 95 11.93 -11.57 12.11
CA LYS A 95 11.25 -12.59 11.27
C LYS A 95 9.79 -12.22 10.98
N VAL A 96 9.10 -11.60 11.94
CA VAL A 96 7.71 -11.16 11.78
C VAL A 96 7.64 -10.02 10.77
N PHE A 97 8.48 -9.00 10.92
CA PHE A 97 8.54 -7.90 9.94
C PHE A 97 8.91 -8.39 8.55
N TYR A 98 9.88 -9.31 8.43
CA TYR A 98 10.23 -9.90 7.15
C TYR A 98 9.04 -10.61 6.50
N LEU A 99 8.28 -11.41 7.27
CA LEU A 99 7.09 -12.08 6.75
C LEU A 99 6.02 -11.08 6.31
N VAL A 100 5.76 -10.02 7.09
CA VAL A 100 4.79 -8.98 6.71
C VAL A 100 5.20 -8.31 5.39
N MET A 101 6.48 -7.92 5.27
CA MET A 101 7.04 -7.33 4.05
C MET A 101 6.94 -8.26 2.84
N ALA A 102 7.32 -9.53 3.01
CA ALA A 102 7.25 -10.53 1.95
C ALA A 102 5.80 -10.79 1.48
N LEU A 103 4.86 -10.92 2.42
CA LEU A 103 3.44 -11.11 2.12
C LEU A 103 2.84 -9.90 1.40
N ASP A 104 3.21 -8.68 1.79
CA ASP A 104 2.79 -7.45 1.15
C ASP A 104 3.30 -7.36 -0.29
N ILE A 105 4.60 -7.53 -0.51
CA ILE A 105 5.19 -7.46 -1.86
C ILE A 105 4.69 -8.59 -2.75
N CYS A 106 4.85 -9.85 -2.32
CA CYS A 106 4.52 -11.01 -3.15
C CYS A 106 3.03 -11.12 -3.42
N GLY A 107 2.19 -10.87 -2.40
CA GLY A 107 0.73 -10.94 -2.53
C GLY A 107 0.20 -9.92 -3.52
N HIS A 108 0.67 -8.68 -3.44
CA HIS A 108 0.32 -7.64 -4.40
C HIS A 108 0.88 -7.92 -5.80
N TRP A 109 2.15 -8.34 -5.90
CA TRP A 109 2.79 -8.60 -7.19
C TRP A 109 2.00 -9.59 -8.05
N ILE A 110 1.74 -10.78 -7.51
CA ILE A 110 1.03 -11.83 -8.27
C ILE A 110 -0.41 -11.45 -8.56
N HIS A 111 -1.05 -10.71 -7.66
CA HIS A 111 -2.39 -10.19 -7.88
C HIS A 111 -2.45 -9.21 -9.06
N ASN A 112 -1.54 -8.24 -9.13
CA ASN A 112 -1.53 -7.28 -10.24
C ASN A 112 -1.13 -7.93 -11.55
N TYR A 113 -0.18 -8.87 -11.48
CA TYR A 113 0.21 -9.65 -12.65
C TYR A 113 -1.00 -10.36 -13.25
N ALA A 114 -1.82 -11.00 -12.41
CA ALA A 114 -3.09 -11.57 -12.85
C ALA A 114 -4.07 -10.51 -13.40
N CYS A 115 -4.22 -9.35 -12.75
CA CYS A 115 -5.07 -8.27 -13.27
C CYS A 115 -4.62 -7.79 -14.66
N ALA A 116 -3.32 -7.69 -14.89
CA ALA A 116 -2.75 -7.30 -16.17
C ALA A 116 -3.01 -8.35 -17.26
N LEU A 117 -2.82 -9.65 -16.97
CA LEU A 117 -3.08 -10.74 -17.89
C LEU A 117 -4.54 -10.79 -18.36
N HIS A 118 -5.48 -10.60 -17.43
CA HIS A 118 -6.92 -10.64 -17.75
C HIS A 118 -7.46 -9.31 -18.31
N GLN A 119 -6.62 -8.27 -18.42
CA GLN A 119 -7.05 -6.89 -18.77
C GLN A 119 -8.19 -6.37 -17.88
N GLU A 120 -8.33 -6.94 -16.69
CA GLU A 120 -9.37 -6.60 -15.73
C GLU A 120 -8.78 -5.68 -14.67
N THR A 121 -9.01 -4.39 -14.82
CA THR A 121 -8.63 -3.37 -13.82
C THR A 121 -9.65 -3.26 -12.68
N ASN A 122 -10.84 -3.86 -12.83
CA ASN A 122 -11.93 -3.77 -11.85
C ASN A 122 -12.24 -5.15 -11.24
N HIS A 123 -12.04 -5.27 -9.91
CA HIS A 123 -12.34 -6.45 -9.09
C HIS A 123 -13.83 -6.89 -9.07
N LYS A 124 -14.71 -6.17 -9.78
CA LYS A 124 -16.18 -6.34 -9.76
C LYS A 124 -16.70 -7.57 -10.53
N LYS A 125 -15.85 -8.27 -11.28
CA LYS A 125 -16.23 -9.47 -12.08
C LYS A 125 -15.48 -10.74 -11.66
N MET A 126 -14.97 -10.79 -10.43
CA MET A 126 -14.19 -11.93 -9.97
C MET A 126 -15.10 -13.06 -9.46
N GLY A 127 -15.16 -14.18 -10.19
CA GLY A 127 -15.76 -15.42 -9.69
C GLY A 127 -14.88 -16.06 -8.62
N ASN A 128 -15.51 -16.52 -7.52
CA ASN A 128 -14.86 -17.26 -6.42
C ASN A 128 -13.83 -16.49 -5.56
N VAL A 129 -14.12 -15.22 -5.24
CA VAL A 129 -13.31 -14.44 -4.27
C VAL A 129 -13.69 -14.81 -2.83
N ASN A 130 -12.69 -14.97 -1.96
CA ASN A 130 -12.91 -15.15 -0.53
C ASN A 130 -13.79 -14.04 0.05
N PHE A 131 -14.76 -14.39 0.90
CA PHE A 131 -15.74 -13.45 1.48
C PHE A 131 -15.11 -12.21 2.13
N LEU A 132 -14.01 -12.37 2.86
CA LEU A 132 -13.32 -11.25 3.51
C LEU A 132 -12.72 -10.30 2.47
N LEU A 133 -12.01 -10.87 1.49
CA LEU A 133 -11.42 -10.09 0.41
C LEU A 133 -12.50 -9.40 -0.45
N LYS A 134 -13.67 -10.04 -0.61
CA LYS A 134 -14.83 -9.45 -1.28
C LYS A 134 -15.34 -8.20 -0.54
N ILE A 135 -15.56 -8.29 0.77
CA ILE A 135 -15.98 -7.14 1.59
C ILE A 135 -14.95 -5.99 1.49
N TYR A 136 -13.66 -6.33 1.54
CA TYR A 136 -12.58 -5.36 1.41
C TYR A 136 -12.66 -4.57 0.08
N TYR A 137 -12.95 -5.24 -1.04
CA TYR A 137 -13.07 -4.59 -2.34
C TYR A 137 -14.42 -3.90 -2.60
N GLU A 138 -15.50 -4.37 -2.01
CA GLU A 138 -16.84 -3.78 -2.19
C GLU A 138 -16.98 -2.44 -1.46
N SER A 139 -16.31 -2.27 -0.32
CA SER A 139 -16.37 -1.03 0.48
C SER A 139 -15.10 -0.19 0.31
N ARG A 140 -15.21 0.90 -0.48
CA ARG A 140 -14.14 1.89 -0.61
C ARG A 140 -13.74 2.50 0.74
N VAL A 141 -14.72 2.74 1.62
CA VAL A 141 -14.49 3.30 2.96
C VAL A 141 -13.66 2.33 3.79
N LEU A 142 -14.01 1.05 3.81
CA LEU A 142 -13.25 0.04 4.54
C LEU A 142 -11.82 -0.08 4.00
N MET A 143 -11.66 -0.11 2.67
CA MET A 143 -10.34 -0.19 2.04
C MET A 143 -9.44 0.98 2.47
N THR A 144 -9.94 2.22 2.40
CA THR A 144 -9.21 3.42 2.84
C THR A 144 -8.90 3.36 4.34
N LEU A 145 -9.86 2.96 5.18
CA LEU A 145 -9.63 2.82 6.62
C LEU A 145 -8.54 1.78 6.92
N CYS A 146 -8.54 0.63 6.24
CA CYS A 146 -7.52 -0.40 6.42
C CYS A 146 -6.12 0.13 6.07
N ILE A 147 -6.00 0.91 5.00
CA ILE A 147 -4.72 1.55 4.61
C ILE A 147 -4.28 2.53 5.69
N ILE A 148 -5.16 3.45 6.12
CA ILE A 148 -4.85 4.43 7.17
C ILE A 148 -4.42 3.74 8.47
N MET A 149 -5.09 2.68 8.88
CA MET A 149 -4.76 1.96 10.10
C MET A 149 -3.47 1.12 9.96
N TYR A 150 -3.21 0.57 8.78
CA TYR A 150 -1.97 -0.15 8.50
C TYR A 150 -0.75 0.77 8.58
N GLU A 151 -0.81 1.93 7.90
CA GLU A 151 0.24 2.94 7.94
C GLU A 151 0.36 3.58 9.34
N GLY A 152 -0.79 3.88 9.96
CA GLY A 152 -0.85 4.42 11.32
C GLY A 152 -0.23 3.47 12.35
N PHE A 153 -0.43 2.16 12.21
CA PHE A 153 0.15 1.16 13.11
C PHE A 153 1.69 1.17 13.02
N PHE A 154 2.27 1.03 11.82
CA PHE A 154 3.72 1.00 11.67
C PHE A 154 4.38 2.35 11.97
N GLY A 155 3.69 3.46 11.67
CA GLY A 155 4.15 4.81 11.98
C GLY A 155 4.18 5.06 13.49
N ALA A 156 3.10 4.70 14.19
CA ALA A 156 3.03 4.78 15.66
C ALA A 156 4.05 3.87 16.33
N LEU A 157 4.23 2.65 15.80
CA LEU A 157 5.19 1.68 16.31
C LEU A 157 6.62 2.21 16.22
N TYR A 158 6.95 2.86 15.11
CA TYR A 158 8.25 3.47 14.89
C TYR A 158 8.46 4.69 15.79
N ALA A 159 7.49 5.62 15.82
CA ALA A 159 7.51 6.81 16.67
C ALA A 159 7.75 6.47 18.15
N ARG A 160 7.08 5.42 18.63
CA ARG A 160 7.15 4.99 20.03
C ARG A 160 8.58 4.60 20.45
N THR A 161 9.43 4.17 19.53
CA THR A 161 10.83 3.81 19.82
C THR A 161 11.72 5.01 20.20
N PHE A 162 11.23 6.23 20.01
CA PHE A 162 11.95 7.47 20.34
C PHE A 162 11.38 8.20 21.55
N VAL A 163 10.30 7.67 22.14
CA VAL A 163 9.62 8.27 23.29
C VAL A 163 9.88 7.44 24.54
N LYS A 164 10.24 8.10 25.64
CA LYS A 164 10.50 7.42 26.92
C LYS A 164 9.18 6.95 27.55
N PRO A 165 9.14 5.80 28.25
CA PRO A 165 7.90 5.28 28.86
C PRO A 165 7.17 6.22 29.83
N LYS A 166 7.88 7.18 30.46
CA LYS A 166 7.31 8.17 31.38
C LYS A 166 6.64 9.36 30.68
N ASP A 167 6.88 9.54 29.39
CA ASP A 167 6.29 10.63 28.61
C ASP A 167 4.82 10.29 28.28
N PRO A 168 3.86 11.22 28.49
CA PRO A 168 2.45 11.00 28.12
C PRO A 168 2.26 10.56 26.66
N MET A 169 3.13 11.00 25.75
CA MET A 169 3.12 10.62 24.34
C MET A 169 3.30 9.10 24.17
N PHE A 170 4.02 8.42 25.07
CA PHE A 170 4.20 6.97 25.00
C PHE A 170 2.87 6.22 25.17
N LEU A 171 2.03 6.69 26.11
CA LEU A 171 0.70 6.12 26.33
C LEU A 171 -0.21 6.41 25.14
N GLN A 172 -0.17 7.63 24.59
CA GLN A 172 -0.95 8.00 23.41
C GLN A 172 -0.61 7.13 22.20
N LEU A 173 0.68 6.93 21.92
CA LEU A 173 1.15 6.04 20.84
C LEU A 173 0.75 4.59 21.10
N THR A 174 0.80 4.14 22.36
CA THR A 174 0.37 2.78 22.72
C THR A 174 -1.13 2.59 22.50
N ASN A 175 -1.96 3.57 22.86
CA ASN A 175 -3.40 3.53 22.58
C ASN A 175 -3.68 3.55 21.07
N LEU A 176 -2.93 4.35 20.30
CA LEU A 176 -3.03 4.36 18.85
C LEU A 176 -2.69 3.00 18.24
N LEU A 177 -1.69 2.29 18.76
CA LEU A 177 -1.38 0.91 18.35
C LEU A 177 -2.56 -0.03 18.58
N TYR A 178 -3.21 0.02 19.75
CA TYR A 178 -4.38 -0.81 20.02
C TYR A 178 -5.57 -0.50 19.12
N VAL A 179 -5.80 0.79 18.81
CA VAL A 179 -6.89 1.21 17.91
C VAL A 179 -6.62 0.78 16.47
N THR A 180 -5.38 0.87 16.01
CA THR A 180 -4.99 0.55 14.62
C THR A 180 -4.80 -0.95 14.37
N ALA A 181 -4.43 -1.72 15.40
CA ALA A 181 -4.08 -3.14 15.28
C ALA A 181 -5.14 -4.02 14.59
N PRO A 182 -6.45 -3.93 14.88
CA PRO A 182 -7.44 -4.81 14.27
C PRO A 182 -7.52 -4.67 12.74
N LEU A 183 -7.54 -3.42 12.25
CA LEU A 183 -7.62 -3.16 10.81
C LEU A 183 -6.26 -3.32 10.12
N CYS A 184 -5.14 -3.10 10.84
CA CYS A 184 -3.81 -3.48 10.36
C CYS A 184 -3.71 -5.00 10.13
N PHE A 185 -4.14 -5.81 11.10
CA PHE A 185 -4.17 -7.26 10.96
C PHE A 185 -5.09 -7.71 9.82
N TYR A 186 -6.27 -7.09 9.70
CA TYR A 186 -7.17 -7.36 8.58
C TYR A 186 -6.52 -7.01 7.24
N LYS A 187 -5.78 -5.89 7.14
CA LYS A 187 -5.02 -5.54 5.93
C LYS A 187 -3.96 -6.59 5.59
N ILE A 188 -3.18 -7.06 6.57
CA ILE A 188 -2.20 -8.14 6.36
C ILE A 188 -2.89 -9.40 5.83
N LEU A 189 -4.03 -9.77 6.41
CA LEU A 189 -4.83 -10.90 5.92
C LEU A 189 -5.29 -10.69 4.48
N THR A 190 -5.75 -9.49 4.12
CA THR A 190 -6.13 -9.20 2.73
C THR A 190 -4.96 -9.33 1.76
N ASN A 191 -3.73 -8.99 2.14
CA ASN A 191 -2.54 -9.18 1.30
C ASN A 191 -2.30 -10.67 1.00
N VAL A 192 -2.47 -11.55 2.00
CA VAL A 192 -2.38 -13.00 1.81
C VAL A 192 -3.47 -13.49 0.85
N LEU A 193 -4.72 -13.05 1.07
CA LEU A 193 -5.86 -13.43 0.23
C LEU A 193 -5.69 -12.92 -1.22
N GLN A 194 -5.11 -11.74 -1.41
CA GLN A 194 -4.75 -11.19 -2.72
C GLN A 194 -3.75 -12.07 -3.45
N GLY A 195 -2.74 -12.57 -2.74
CA GLY A 195 -1.77 -13.53 -3.28
C GLY A 195 -2.43 -14.83 -3.75
N ILE A 196 -3.27 -15.43 -2.90
CA ILE A 196 -4.01 -16.67 -3.25
C ILE A 196 -4.92 -16.46 -4.46
N LEU A 197 -5.65 -15.34 -4.49
CA LEU A 197 -6.49 -14.96 -5.62
C LEU A 197 -5.67 -14.75 -6.89
N GLY A 198 -4.53 -14.07 -6.79
CA GLY A 198 -3.59 -13.84 -7.90
C GLY A 198 -3.12 -15.16 -8.50
N VAL A 199 -2.62 -16.09 -7.68
CA VAL A 199 -2.21 -17.44 -8.13
C VAL A 199 -3.36 -18.15 -8.86
N SER A 200 -4.54 -18.15 -8.26
CA SER A 200 -5.71 -18.84 -8.83
C SER A 200 -6.09 -18.29 -10.21
N ARG A 201 -5.99 -16.96 -10.41
CA ARG A 201 -6.29 -16.30 -11.68
C ARG A 201 -5.20 -16.51 -12.72
N VAL A 202 -3.93 -16.59 -12.34
CA VAL A 202 -2.85 -16.98 -13.26
C VAL A 202 -3.06 -18.41 -13.74
N LEU A 203 -3.37 -19.34 -12.83
CA LEU A 203 -3.68 -20.73 -13.20
C LEU A 203 -4.90 -20.84 -14.14
N GLU A 204 -5.92 -19.99 -13.94
CA GLU A 204 -7.05 -19.93 -14.87
C GLU A 204 -6.65 -19.43 -16.26
N TYR A 205 -5.77 -18.43 -16.31
CA TYR A 205 -5.21 -17.91 -17.57
C TYR A 205 -4.42 -19.00 -18.30
N ASP A 206 -3.52 -19.70 -17.62
CA ASP A 206 -2.71 -20.79 -18.19
C ASP A 206 -3.58 -21.94 -18.74
N ARG A 207 -4.72 -22.23 -18.11
CA ARG A 207 -5.65 -23.25 -18.62
C ARG A 207 -6.34 -22.83 -19.91
N LYS A 208 -6.53 -21.52 -20.14
CA LYS A 208 -7.16 -20.97 -21.35
C LYS A 208 -6.15 -20.82 -22.49
N VAL A 209 -4.94 -20.37 -22.16
CA VAL A 209 -3.84 -20.21 -23.11
C VAL A 209 -3.03 -21.50 -23.10
N LYS A 210 -3.41 -22.47 -23.95
CA LYS A 210 -2.56 -23.64 -24.20
C LYS A 210 -1.24 -23.15 -24.79
N TYR A 211 -0.18 -23.20 -24.00
CA TYR A 211 1.20 -23.08 -24.48
C TYR A 211 1.60 -24.32 -25.30
#